data_AF-A0A178WQG6-F1
#
_entry.id   AF-A0A178WQG6-F1
#
_cell.length_a   1.000
_cell.length_b   1.000
_cell.length_c   1.000
_cell.angle_alpha   90.00
_cell.angle_beta   90.00
_cell.angle_gamma   90.00
#
_symmetry.space_group_name_H-M   'P 1'
#
loop_
_entity.id
_entity.type
_entity.pdbx_description
1 polymer ?
#
loop_
_entity_poly.entity_id
_entity_poly.type
_entity_poly.pdbx_seq_one_letter_code
_entity_poly.pdbx_strand_id
1 'polypeptide(L)'
;MAQLRREIAEYDDFVLLDIEEEYSKLPYKTLAFFKAAYALYDSEFYVKADDDIYLRPDRLSLLLAKERSHSQTYLGCLKKGPVFTDPKLKWYEPLSHLLGKEYFLHAYGPIYALSADVVASLVALKNNSFRMFNNEDVTIGAWMLAMNVNHENHHILCEPECSPSSVAVWDIPKCSGLCNPEKRMLELHKQESCSKSPTLPSDDE
;
A
#
# COMPACT_ATOMS: atom_id res chain seq x y z
N MET A 1 7.06 -15.94 -20.19
CA MET A 1 7.52 -16.90 -19.16
C MET A 1 9.03 -17.17 -19.14
N ALA A 2 9.75 -17.29 -20.26
CA ALA A 2 11.20 -17.60 -20.23
C ALA A 2 12.08 -16.44 -19.68
N GLN A 3 11.68 -15.18 -19.88
CA GLN A 3 12.34 -14.03 -19.25
C GLN A 3 12.11 -14.03 -17.74
N LEU A 4 10.85 -14.06 -17.30
CA LEU A 4 10.48 -14.17 -15.88
C LEU A 4 11.19 -15.32 -15.14
N ARG A 5 11.27 -16.52 -15.72
CA ARG A 5 11.99 -17.64 -15.09
C ARG A 5 13.49 -17.40 -14.90
N ARG A 6 14.11 -16.63 -15.81
CA ARG A 6 15.53 -16.26 -15.68
C ARG A 6 15.71 -15.23 -14.58
N GLU A 7 14.84 -14.23 -14.53
CA GLU A 7 14.83 -13.20 -13.49
C GLU A 7 14.63 -13.80 -12.10
N ILE A 8 13.63 -14.68 -11.92
CA ILE A 8 13.41 -15.43 -10.67
C ILE A 8 14.68 -16.18 -10.24
N ALA A 9 15.35 -16.85 -11.17
CA ALA A 9 16.56 -17.62 -10.87
C ALA A 9 17.80 -16.74 -10.60
N GLU A 10 17.79 -15.49 -11.07
CA GLU A 10 18.89 -14.54 -10.92
C GLU A 10 18.82 -13.77 -9.60
N TYR A 11 17.62 -13.30 -9.23
CA TYR A 11 17.44 -12.37 -8.10
C TYR A 11 16.87 -13.00 -6.83
N ASP A 12 16.18 -14.15 -6.92
CA ASP A 12 15.59 -14.88 -5.79
C ASP A 12 14.71 -14.00 -4.87
N ASP A 13 14.01 -13.03 -5.45
CA ASP A 13 13.20 -12.02 -4.77
C ASP A 13 11.69 -12.09 -5.12
N PHE A 14 11.28 -13.17 -5.79
CA PHE A 14 9.90 -13.40 -6.19
C PHE A 14 9.15 -14.31 -5.21
N VAL A 15 7.98 -13.87 -4.77
CA VAL A 15 6.96 -14.74 -4.16
C VAL A 15 5.87 -15.03 -5.21
N LEU A 16 5.83 -16.26 -5.71
CA LEU A 16 4.81 -16.70 -6.67
C LEU A 16 3.55 -17.16 -5.94
N LEU A 17 2.45 -16.45 -6.16
CA LEU A 17 1.14 -16.79 -5.60
C LEU A 17 0.33 -17.60 -6.62
N ASP A 18 -0.29 -18.69 -6.17
CA ASP A 18 -1.17 -19.53 -7.01
C ASP A 18 -2.55 -18.88 -7.16
N ILE A 19 -2.61 -17.78 -7.91
CA ILE A 19 -3.80 -16.99 -8.19
C ILE A 19 -3.84 -16.58 -9.66
N GLU A 20 -5.05 -16.37 -10.18
CA GLU A 20 -5.23 -15.79 -11.51
C GLU A 20 -5.00 -14.26 -11.44
N GLU A 21 -4.09 -13.77 -12.28
CA GLU A 21 -3.75 -12.35 -12.34
C GLU A 21 -4.78 -11.58 -13.20
N GLU A 22 -5.52 -10.69 -12.54
CA GLU A 22 -6.53 -9.83 -13.15
C GLU A 22 -6.67 -8.58 -12.27
N TYR A 23 -6.90 -7.41 -12.87
CA TYR A 23 -7.04 -6.16 -12.11
C TYR A 23 -8.19 -6.23 -11.08
N SER A 24 -9.34 -6.80 -11.44
CA SER A 24 -10.45 -7.03 -10.52
C SER A 24 -10.20 -8.13 -9.48
N LYS A 25 -9.07 -8.85 -9.55
CA LYS A 25 -8.62 -9.78 -8.50
C LYS A 25 -7.59 -9.19 -7.55
N LEU A 26 -7.18 -7.92 -7.72
CA LEU A 26 -6.22 -7.26 -6.84
C LEU A 26 -6.54 -7.42 -5.34
N PRO A 27 -7.80 -7.28 -4.86
CA PRO A 27 -8.12 -7.54 -3.45
C PRO A 27 -7.72 -8.94 -2.96
N TYR A 28 -7.91 -9.96 -3.81
CA TYR A 28 -7.54 -11.34 -3.51
C TYR A 28 -6.02 -11.53 -3.56
N LYS A 29 -5.34 -10.91 -4.53
CA LYS A 29 -3.87 -10.90 -4.63
C LYS A 29 -3.24 -10.29 -3.40
N THR A 30 -3.74 -9.14 -2.94
CA THR A 30 -3.26 -8.48 -1.72
C THR A 30 -3.46 -9.35 -0.48
N LEU A 31 -4.62 -9.99 -0.33
CA LEU A 31 -4.83 -10.90 0.79
C LEU A 31 -3.89 -12.11 0.74
N ALA A 32 -3.69 -12.69 -0.44
CA ALA A 32 -2.76 -13.80 -0.65
C ALA A 32 -1.31 -13.36 -0.36
N PHE A 33 -0.92 -12.16 -0.76
CA PHE A 33 0.37 -11.55 -0.44
C PHE A 33 0.58 -11.45 1.07
N PHE A 34 -0.35 -10.84 1.82
CA PHE A 34 -0.20 -10.72 3.27
C PHE A 34 -0.14 -12.09 3.97
N LYS A 35 -0.94 -13.07 3.51
CA LYS A 35 -0.88 -14.44 4.05
C LYS A 35 0.46 -15.12 3.77
N ALA A 36 0.97 -14.98 2.55
CA ALA A 36 2.26 -15.56 2.18
C ALA A 36 3.43 -14.87 2.91
N ALA A 37 3.44 -13.53 2.94
CA ALA A 37 4.48 -12.76 3.61
C ALA A 37 4.53 -13.10 5.11
N TYR A 38 3.38 -13.19 5.78
CA TYR A 38 3.30 -13.58 7.19
C TYR A 38 3.79 -15.01 7.47
N ALA A 39 3.62 -15.93 6.52
CA ALA A 39 4.10 -17.29 6.66
C ALA A 39 5.62 -17.43 6.40
N LEU A 40 6.19 -16.51 5.60
CA LEU A 40 7.59 -16.56 5.17
C LEU A 40 8.51 -15.72 6.05
N TYR A 41 8.02 -14.61 6.60
CA TYR A 41 8.84 -13.62 7.27
C TYR A 41 8.26 -13.27 8.64
N ASP A 42 9.12 -13.19 9.66
CA ASP A 42 8.77 -12.64 10.97
C ASP A 42 9.09 -11.13 10.96
N SER A 43 8.07 -10.29 11.09
CA SER A 43 8.19 -8.84 10.93
C SER A 43 7.12 -8.10 11.73
N GLU A 44 7.47 -6.93 12.30
CA GLU A 44 6.54 -6.09 13.05
C GLU A 44 5.50 -5.41 12.16
N PHE A 45 5.85 -5.14 10.91
CA PHE A 45 4.97 -4.56 9.89
C PHE A 45 5.15 -5.25 8.55
N TYR A 46 4.06 -5.36 7.83
CA TYR A 46 4.01 -5.83 6.44
C TYR A 46 3.52 -4.68 5.57
N VAL A 47 4.28 -4.36 4.53
CA VAL A 47 4.04 -3.20 3.68
C VAL A 47 3.63 -3.68 2.31
N LYS A 48 2.53 -3.13 1.80
CA LYS A 48 2.18 -3.21 0.38
C LYS A 48 2.65 -1.94 -0.30
N ALA A 49 3.33 -2.07 -1.44
CA ALA A 49 3.70 -0.96 -2.29
C ALA A 49 3.44 -1.33 -3.76
N ASP A 50 3.00 -0.37 -4.58
CA ASP A 50 3.02 -0.51 -6.04
C ASP A 50 4.43 -0.30 -6.59
N ASP A 51 4.71 -0.86 -7.76
CA ASP A 51 6.00 -0.75 -8.46
C ASP A 51 6.19 0.60 -9.18
N ASP A 52 5.15 1.43 -9.23
CA ASP A 52 5.13 2.72 -9.91
C ASP A 52 5.20 3.93 -8.94
N ILE A 53 5.70 3.74 -7.71
CA ILE A 53 5.99 4.83 -6.76
C ILE A 53 7.49 5.02 -6.53
N TYR A 54 7.90 6.23 -6.16
CA TYR A 54 9.26 6.46 -5.66
C TYR A 54 9.28 6.27 -4.14
N LEU A 55 9.73 5.11 -3.69
CA LEU A 55 9.83 4.77 -2.27
C LEU A 55 11.22 5.11 -1.71
N ARG A 56 11.26 5.61 -0.47
CA ARG A 56 12.47 5.82 0.32
C ARG A 56 12.47 4.88 1.53
N PRO A 57 13.05 3.67 1.40
CA PRO A 57 12.98 2.63 2.44
C PRO A 57 13.58 3.06 3.78
N ASP A 58 14.58 3.93 3.76
CA ASP A 58 15.23 4.45 4.96
C ASP A 58 14.29 5.36 5.78
N ARG A 59 13.51 6.23 5.11
CA ARG A 59 12.43 7.00 5.76
C ARG A 59 11.27 6.12 6.21
N LEU A 60 10.89 5.13 5.40
CA LEU A 60 9.84 4.17 5.78
C LEU A 60 10.21 3.43 7.06
N SER A 61 11.46 2.96 7.18
CA SER A 61 11.95 2.24 8.35
C SER A 61 11.83 3.08 9.62
N LEU A 62 12.19 4.37 9.57
CA LEU A 62 12.00 5.29 10.69
C LEU A 62 10.53 5.52 11.06
N LEU A 63 9.64 5.60 10.06
CA LEU A 63 8.21 5.74 10.29
C LEU A 63 7.63 4.50 10.99
N LEU A 64 8.05 3.31 10.57
CA LEU A 64 7.59 2.04 11.14
C LEU A 64 8.18 1.80 12.54
N ALA A 65 9.42 2.21 12.80
CA ALA A 65 10.09 2.06 14.10
C ALA A 65 9.55 2.96 15.22
N LYS A 66 8.62 3.89 14.94
CA LYS A 66 8.00 4.73 15.97
C LYS A 66 7.27 3.89 17.01
N GLU A 67 7.48 4.22 18.29
CA GLU A 67 6.71 3.62 19.37
C GLU A 67 5.22 3.92 19.20
N ARG A 68 4.39 2.90 19.45
CA ARG A 68 2.93 2.99 19.36
C ARG A 68 2.30 2.41 20.59
N SER A 69 1.25 3.07 21.06
CA SER A 69 0.43 2.56 22.17
C SER A 69 -0.51 1.43 21.76
N HIS A 70 -0.79 1.29 20.46
CA HIS A 70 -1.68 0.27 19.91
C HIS A 70 -0.88 -0.69 19.03
N SER A 71 -0.99 -1.99 19.31
CA SER A 71 -0.31 -3.02 18.53
C SER A 71 -0.97 -3.24 17.16
N GLN A 72 -2.29 -3.06 17.07
CA GLN A 72 -3.05 -3.17 15.81
C GLN A 72 -3.10 -1.83 15.08
N THR A 73 -2.18 -1.64 14.15
CA THR A 73 -2.01 -0.38 13.41
C THR A 73 -2.11 -0.59 11.90
N TYR A 74 -2.90 0.27 11.26
CA TYR A 74 -2.99 0.47 9.82
C TYR A 74 -2.58 1.90 9.49
N LEU A 75 -1.52 2.05 8.69
CA LEU A 75 -1.00 3.37 8.34
C LEU A 75 -0.85 3.55 6.84
N GLY A 76 -1.06 4.78 6.41
CA GLY A 76 -0.99 5.18 5.01
C GLY A 76 -1.29 6.67 4.85
N CYS A 77 -1.28 7.15 3.62
CA CYS A 77 -1.91 8.44 3.33
C CYS A 77 -3.42 8.21 3.17
N LEU A 78 -4.22 8.68 4.12
CA LEU A 78 -5.65 8.40 4.17
C LEU A 78 -6.45 9.37 3.30
N LYS A 79 -7.52 8.85 2.70
CA LYS A 79 -8.45 9.59 1.85
C LYS A 79 -9.88 9.13 2.05
N LYS A 80 -10.80 10.00 1.60
CA LYS A 80 -12.14 9.64 1.20
C LYS A 80 -12.24 9.81 -0.32
N GLY A 81 -13.20 9.12 -0.92
CA GLY A 81 -13.44 9.21 -2.35
C GLY A 81 -14.84 8.74 -2.72
N PRO A 82 -15.34 9.10 -3.90
CA PRO A 82 -16.68 8.74 -4.33
C PRO A 82 -16.81 7.23 -4.54
N VAL A 83 -18.00 6.70 -4.26
CA VAL A 83 -18.39 5.36 -4.70
C VAL A 83 -18.74 5.45 -6.18
N PHE A 84 -18.03 4.70 -7.02
CA PHE A 84 -18.25 4.69 -8.45
C PHE A 84 -19.42 3.77 -8.79
N THR A 85 -20.53 4.35 -9.26
CA THR A 85 -21.78 3.64 -9.56
C THR A 85 -22.02 3.39 -11.05
N ASP A 86 -21.21 3.97 -11.93
CA ASP A 86 -21.30 3.75 -13.38
C ASP A 86 -20.46 2.52 -13.79
N PRO A 87 -21.07 1.46 -14.36
CA PRO A 87 -20.37 0.26 -14.85
C PRO A 87 -19.27 0.51 -15.88
N LYS A 88 -19.24 1.69 -16.53
CA LYS A 88 -18.22 2.08 -17.50
C LYS A 88 -16.93 2.59 -16.86
N LEU A 89 -16.94 2.90 -15.56
CA LEU A 89 -15.78 3.40 -14.85
C LEU A 89 -14.91 2.25 -14.36
N LYS A 90 -13.59 2.43 -14.45
CA LYS A 90 -12.57 1.45 -14.05
C LYS A 90 -12.80 0.86 -12.66
N TRP A 91 -13.25 1.70 -11.71
CA TRP A 91 -13.43 1.34 -10.30
C TRP A 91 -14.90 1.19 -9.90
N TYR A 92 -15.77 0.87 -10.87
CA TYR A 92 -17.18 0.58 -10.59
C TYR A 92 -17.34 -0.43 -9.45
N GLU A 93 -18.23 -0.12 -8.50
CA GLU A 93 -18.61 -1.01 -7.41
C GLU A 93 -20.01 -1.60 -7.67
N PRO A 94 -20.10 -2.91 -8.00
CA PRO A 94 -21.36 -3.55 -8.37
C PRO A 94 -22.44 -3.49 -7.29
N LEU A 95 -22.07 -3.53 -6.01
CA LEU A 95 -23.04 -3.43 -4.91
C LEU A 95 -22.97 -2.06 -4.22
N SER A 96 -22.69 -1.02 -5.01
CA SER A 96 -22.69 0.38 -4.58
C SER A 96 -24.03 0.83 -3.98
N HIS A 97 -25.14 0.15 -4.29
CA HIS A 97 -26.44 0.40 -3.66
C HIS A 97 -26.47 0.11 -2.14
N LEU A 98 -25.50 -0.63 -1.61
CA LEU A 98 -25.32 -0.86 -0.17
C LEU A 98 -24.48 0.23 0.51
N LEU A 99 -23.95 1.18 -0.26
CA LEU A 99 -22.99 2.18 0.20
C LEU A 99 -23.57 3.60 0.11
N GLY A 100 -22.93 4.52 0.83
CA GLY A 100 -23.17 5.95 0.67
C GLY A 100 -22.56 6.50 -0.63
N LYS A 101 -22.57 7.82 -0.79
CA LYS A 101 -21.94 8.50 -1.94
C LYS A 101 -20.41 8.45 -1.91
N GLU A 102 -19.83 8.27 -0.72
CA GLU A 102 -18.40 8.24 -0.49
C GLU A 102 -18.01 6.99 0.32
N TYR A 103 -16.83 6.46 0.06
CA TYR A 103 -16.22 5.42 0.89
C TYR A 103 -15.80 5.99 2.26
N PHE A 104 -15.64 5.10 3.24
CA PHE A 104 -15.04 5.42 4.54
C PHE A 104 -13.58 5.88 4.36
N LEU A 105 -12.99 6.45 5.42
CA LEU A 105 -11.60 6.87 5.42
C LEU A 105 -10.69 5.63 5.30
N HIS A 106 -9.84 5.56 4.28
CA HIS A 106 -8.92 4.45 4.01
C HIS A 106 -7.62 4.96 3.39
N ALA A 107 -6.53 4.18 3.45
CA ALA A 107 -5.29 4.56 2.78
C ALA A 107 -5.43 4.49 1.26
N TYR A 108 -4.65 5.31 0.56
CA TYR A 108 -4.46 5.11 -0.87
C TYR A 108 -3.77 3.77 -1.16
N GLY A 109 -4.20 3.13 -2.25
CA GLY A 109 -3.63 1.86 -2.72
C GLY A 109 -2.12 1.82 -2.92
N PRO A 110 -1.42 2.87 -3.41
CA PRO A 110 -0.01 2.73 -3.79
C PRO A 110 0.93 2.36 -2.66
N ILE A 111 0.66 2.79 -1.43
CA ILE A 111 1.42 2.31 -0.28
C ILE A 111 0.62 2.41 1.02
N TYR A 112 0.68 1.33 1.80
CA TYR A 112 0.23 1.29 3.19
C TYR A 112 0.92 0.14 3.94
N ALA A 113 0.90 0.22 5.27
CA ALA A 113 1.48 -0.81 6.13
C ALA A 113 0.46 -1.31 7.16
N LEU A 114 0.55 -2.61 7.45
CA LEU A 114 -0.25 -3.31 8.46
C LEU A 114 0.71 -3.89 9.49
N SER A 115 0.45 -3.64 10.78
CA SER A 115 1.18 -4.30 11.87
C SER A 115 0.98 -5.81 11.84
N ALA A 116 1.93 -6.56 12.40
CA ALA A 116 1.89 -8.02 12.50
C ALA A 116 0.57 -8.55 13.06
N ASP A 117 0.05 -7.95 14.14
CA ASP A 117 -1.21 -8.35 14.78
C ASP A 117 -2.43 -8.22 13.85
N VAL A 118 -2.42 -7.22 12.98
CA VAL A 118 -3.46 -7.02 11.97
C VAL A 118 -3.36 -8.11 10.91
N VAL A 119 -2.15 -8.38 10.41
CA VAL A 119 -1.94 -9.43 9.40
C VAL A 119 -2.25 -10.82 9.98
N ALA A 120 -1.88 -11.10 11.22
CA ALA A 120 -2.25 -12.32 11.92
C ALA A 120 -3.78 -12.49 11.99
N SER A 121 -4.50 -11.39 12.27
CA SER A 121 -5.97 -11.38 12.24
C SER A 121 -6.49 -11.70 10.83
N LEU A 122 -5.93 -11.10 9.79
CA LEU A 122 -6.29 -11.37 8.39
C LEU A 122 -6.03 -12.82 7.97
N VAL A 123 -4.94 -13.42 8.42
CA VAL A 123 -4.60 -14.83 8.18
C VAL A 123 -5.62 -15.76 8.83
N ALA A 124 -6.04 -15.44 10.06
CA ALA A 124 -7.01 -16.22 10.82
C ALA A 124 -8.46 -16.10 10.30
N LEU A 125 -8.77 -15.12 9.46
CA LEU A 125 -10.10 -14.96 8.87
C LEU A 125 -10.46 -16.16 7.98
N LYS A 126 -11.63 -16.73 8.23
CA LYS A 126 -12.23 -17.71 7.32
C LYS A 126 -12.56 -17.03 5.99
N ASN A 127 -12.45 -17.78 4.90
CA ASN A 127 -12.90 -17.32 3.59
C ASN A 127 -14.35 -16.83 3.67
N ASN A 128 -14.64 -15.72 2.99
CA ASN A 128 -15.96 -15.07 2.97
C ASN A 128 -16.45 -14.50 4.33
N SER A 129 -15.58 -14.36 5.34
CA SER A 129 -15.96 -13.67 6.59
C SER A 129 -16.25 -12.19 6.37
N PHE A 130 -15.48 -11.56 5.49
CA PHE A 130 -15.67 -10.17 5.11
C PHE A 130 -15.92 -10.04 3.61
N ARG A 131 -16.64 -8.97 3.27
CA ARG A 131 -16.95 -8.60 1.90
C ARG A 131 -15.70 -8.09 1.19
N MET A 132 -15.44 -8.61 -0.01
CA MET A 132 -14.50 -8.02 -0.95
C MET A 132 -15.18 -6.90 -1.75
N PHE A 133 -14.48 -5.78 -1.94
CA PHE A 133 -14.90 -4.71 -2.86
C PHE A 133 -14.17 -4.89 -4.18
N ASN A 134 -14.64 -4.22 -5.24
CA ASN A 134 -13.94 -4.29 -6.53
C ASN A 134 -12.59 -3.55 -6.51
N ASN A 135 -12.43 -2.59 -5.59
CA ASN A 135 -11.18 -1.89 -5.37
C ASN A 135 -10.43 -2.46 -4.15
N GLU A 136 -9.13 -2.65 -4.32
CA GLU A 136 -8.24 -3.28 -3.34
C GLU A 136 -8.06 -2.42 -2.09
N ASP A 137 -7.81 -1.13 -2.26
CA ASP A 137 -7.53 -0.21 -1.15
C ASP A 137 -8.78 0.02 -0.28
N VAL A 138 -9.95 0.10 -0.93
CA VAL A 138 -11.27 0.09 -0.29
C VAL A 138 -11.50 -1.21 0.46
N THR A 139 -11.13 -2.37 -0.10
CA THR A 139 -11.29 -3.66 0.59
C THR A 139 -10.51 -3.68 1.90
N ILE A 140 -9.23 -3.32 1.85
CA ILE A 140 -8.39 -3.27 3.05
C ILE A 140 -8.94 -2.27 4.06
N GLY A 141 -9.27 -1.06 3.64
CA GLY A 141 -9.85 -0.05 4.54
C GLY A 141 -11.16 -0.50 5.21
N ALA A 142 -12.04 -1.21 4.48
CA ALA A 142 -13.29 -1.73 5.04
C ALA A 142 -13.02 -2.73 6.17
N TRP A 143 -12.01 -3.57 5.97
CA TRP A 143 -11.66 -4.62 6.93
C TRP A 143 -10.95 -4.03 8.15
N MET A 144 -10.12 -3.01 7.96
CA MET A 144 -9.51 -2.26 9.07
C MET A 144 -10.57 -1.59 9.93
N LEU A 145 -11.61 -1.03 9.30
CA LEU A 145 -12.77 -0.49 10.00
C LEU A 145 -13.55 -1.59 10.75
N ALA A 146 -13.82 -2.72 10.11
CA ALA A 146 -14.57 -3.83 10.70
C ALA A 146 -13.84 -4.50 11.89
N MET A 147 -12.52 -4.56 11.84
CA MET A 147 -11.68 -5.15 12.89
C MET A 147 -11.27 -4.14 13.99
N ASN A 148 -11.79 -2.90 13.93
CA ASN A 148 -11.48 -1.85 14.89
C ASN A 148 -9.97 -1.54 15.01
N VAL A 149 -9.27 -1.51 13.87
CA VAL A 149 -7.83 -1.23 13.79
C VAL A 149 -7.55 0.27 13.90
N ASN A 150 -6.46 0.64 14.58
CA ASN A 150 -6.04 2.03 14.70
C ASN A 150 -5.54 2.57 13.35
N HIS A 151 -6.07 3.71 12.91
CA HIS A 151 -5.71 4.34 11.64
C HIS A 151 -4.72 5.49 11.86
N GLU A 152 -3.56 5.44 11.20
CA GLU A 152 -2.60 6.54 11.19
C GLU A 152 -2.53 7.19 9.81
N ASN A 153 -2.79 8.50 9.75
CA ASN A 153 -2.69 9.27 8.53
C ASN A 153 -1.31 9.95 8.40
N HIS A 154 -0.55 9.56 7.38
CA HIS A 154 0.79 10.09 7.09
C HIS A 154 0.86 10.62 5.66
N HIS A 155 0.78 11.95 5.51
CA HIS A 155 0.87 12.60 4.20
C HIS A 155 2.22 12.42 3.50
N ILE A 156 3.29 12.15 4.26
CA ILE A 156 4.63 11.82 3.73
C ILE A 156 4.66 10.54 2.88
N LEU A 157 3.57 9.75 2.87
CA LEU A 157 3.39 8.57 2.01
C LEU A 157 2.71 8.89 0.67
N CYS A 158 2.37 10.15 0.38
CA CYS A 158 1.66 10.56 -0.82
C CYS A 158 2.05 11.94 -1.35
N GLU A 159 3.32 12.32 -1.17
CA GLU A 159 3.78 13.63 -1.62
C GLU A 159 3.99 13.63 -3.15
N PRO A 160 3.63 14.72 -3.86
CA PRO A 160 3.86 14.82 -5.30
C PRO A 160 5.33 15.19 -5.64
N GLU A 161 6.07 15.68 -4.65
CA GLU A 161 7.47 16.10 -4.78
C GLU A 161 8.27 15.62 -3.57
N CYS A 162 9.56 15.37 -3.75
CA CYS A 162 10.42 14.98 -2.64
C CYS A 162 10.73 16.17 -1.71
N SER A 163 10.43 15.98 -0.44
CA SER A 163 10.95 16.72 0.69
C SER A 163 11.97 15.85 1.47
N PRO A 164 12.78 16.43 2.37
CA PRO A 164 13.68 15.64 3.23
C PRO A 164 12.97 14.52 4.02
N SER A 165 11.69 14.70 4.35
CA SER A 165 10.86 13.77 5.13
C SER A 165 9.99 12.82 4.30
N SER A 166 9.84 13.03 2.99
CA SER A 166 8.99 12.17 2.14
C SER A 166 9.37 10.70 2.24
N VAL A 167 8.40 9.84 2.50
CA VAL A 167 8.59 8.39 2.48
C VAL A 167 8.27 7.83 1.10
N ALA A 168 7.18 8.27 0.49
CA ALA A 168 6.79 7.85 -0.85
C ALA A 168 6.31 9.04 -1.68
N VAL A 169 6.74 9.09 -2.93
CA VAL A 169 6.44 10.16 -3.88
C VAL A 169 5.76 9.60 -5.13
N TRP A 170 4.61 10.18 -5.48
CA TRP A 170 3.80 9.78 -6.63
C TRP A 170 2.83 10.88 -7.07
N ASP A 171 2.40 10.84 -8.33
CA ASP A 171 1.81 12.00 -9.02
C ASP A 171 0.30 12.14 -8.78
N ILE A 172 -0.13 12.19 -7.52
CA ILE A 172 -1.53 12.42 -7.16
C ILE A 172 -1.97 13.87 -7.51
N PRO A 173 -3.21 14.12 -8.00
CA PRO A 173 -4.23 13.16 -8.45
C PRO A 173 -4.13 12.83 -9.95
N LYS A 174 -3.02 13.15 -10.61
CA LYS A 174 -2.87 13.02 -12.07
C LYS A 174 -2.77 11.55 -12.49
N CYS A 175 -2.05 10.74 -11.72
CA CYS A 175 -1.84 9.32 -11.95
C CYS A 175 -2.12 8.52 -10.67
N SER A 176 -2.36 7.21 -10.80
CA SER A 176 -2.53 6.31 -9.64
C SER A 176 -1.21 6.04 -8.91
N GLY A 177 -0.07 6.13 -9.61
CA GLY A 177 1.30 6.19 -9.07
C GLY A 177 2.05 7.36 -9.71
N LEU A 178 3.28 7.14 -10.17
CA LEU A 178 4.04 8.10 -10.99
C LEU A 178 3.54 8.06 -12.44
N CYS A 179 3.44 9.24 -13.06
CA CYS A 179 3.21 9.35 -14.49
C CYS A 179 4.52 9.04 -15.25
N ASN A 180 4.50 8.05 -16.15
CA ASN A 180 5.69 7.54 -16.84
C ASN A 180 6.78 7.08 -15.86
N PRO A 181 6.49 6.05 -15.04
CA PRO A 181 7.30 5.68 -13.87
C PRO A 181 8.77 5.40 -14.22
N GLU A 182 9.04 4.71 -15.33
CA GLU A 182 10.40 4.39 -15.81
C GLU A 182 11.29 5.64 -15.93
N LYS A 183 10.74 6.75 -16.42
CA LYS A 183 11.46 8.01 -16.56
C LYS A 183 11.48 8.78 -15.25
N ARG A 184 10.31 8.88 -14.61
CA ARG A 184 10.11 9.74 -13.44
C ARG A 184 10.88 9.26 -12.23
N MET A 185 10.99 7.94 -12.01
CA MET A 185 11.83 7.38 -10.94
C MET A 185 13.30 7.80 -11.09
N LEU A 186 13.84 7.74 -12.32
CA LEU A 186 15.22 8.14 -12.59
C LEU A 186 15.44 9.65 -12.40
N GLU A 187 14.44 10.47 -12.72
CA GLU A 187 14.48 11.91 -12.46
C GLU A 187 14.48 12.21 -10.96
N LEU A 188 13.56 11.60 -10.20
CA LEU A 188 13.48 11.76 -8.75
C LEU A 188 14.76 11.28 -8.06
N HIS A 189 15.31 10.12 -8.48
CA HIS A 189 16.55 9.60 -7.88
C HIS A 189 17.75 10.55 -8.04
N LYS A 190 17.76 11.39 -9.08
CA LYS A 190 18.82 12.40 -9.30
C LYS A 190 18.64 13.66 -8.45
N GLN A 191 17.46 13.88 -7.87
CA GLN A 191 17.20 15.04 -7.01
C GLN A 191 17.83 14.85 -5.64
N GLU A 192 18.58 15.84 -5.17
CA GLU A 192 19.26 15.76 -3.89
C GLU A 192 18.29 15.63 -2.71
N SER A 193 17.10 16.24 -2.81
CA SER A 193 16.05 16.10 -1.80
C SER A 193 15.57 14.65 -1.65
N CYS A 194 15.55 13.86 -2.73
CA CYS A 194 15.13 12.46 -2.73
C CYS A 194 16.23 11.49 -2.30
N SER A 195 17.48 11.69 -2.76
CA SER A 195 18.53 10.66 -2.66
C SER A 195 19.75 11.04 -1.82
N LYS A 196 19.95 12.33 -1.51
CA LYS A 196 21.14 12.79 -0.76
C LYS A 196 20.80 13.49 0.56
N SER A 197 19.52 13.60 0.92
CA SER A 197 19.12 14.21 2.18
C SER A 197 19.41 13.26 3.37
N PRO A 198 19.94 13.76 4.51
CA PRO A 198 20.19 12.95 5.70
C PRO A 198 18.92 12.26 6.21
N THR A 199 19.06 11.00 6.63
CA THR A 199 17.95 10.17 7.11
C THR A 199 17.37 10.63 8.43
N LEU A 200 18.23 11.13 9.31
CA LEU A 200 17.85 11.76 10.56
C LEU A 200 18.13 13.28 10.47
N PRO A 201 17.35 14.12 11.15
CA PRO A 201 17.74 15.50 11.40
C PRO A 201 19.13 15.54 12.05
N SER A 202 19.92 16.57 11.77
CA SER A 202 21.15 16.80 12.53
C SER A 202 20.80 17.11 13.98
N ASP A 203 21.52 16.53 14.94
CA ASP A 203 21.36 16.75 16.39
C ASP A 203 21.67 18.20 16.85
N ASP A 204 21.81 19.16 15.91
CA ASP A 204 22.24 20.55 16.14
C ASP A 204 21.05 21.55 16.29
N GLU A 205 19.86 21.10 16.73
CA GLU A 205 18.72 21.99 17.12
C GLU A 205 18.24 21.78 18.56
#